data_AF-A0A9D6EM99-F1
#
_entry.id   AF-A0A9D6EM99-F1
#
_cell.length_a   1.000
_cell.length_b   1.000
_cell.length_c   1.000
_cell.angle_alpha   90.00
_cell.angle_beta   90.00
_cell.angle_gamma   90.00
#
_symmetry.space_group_name_H-M   'P 1'
#
loop_
_entity.id
_entity.type
_entity.pdbx_description
1 polymer ?
#
loop_
_entity_poly.entity_id
_entity_poly.type
_entity_poly.pdbx_seq_one_letter_code
_entity_poly.pdbx_strand_id
1 'polypeptide(L)' 'MGDRLRALWKGWLRIARAIGTVNTVVLLTVLYWLVVAPLGLILRLLGKDPLRLRRGPERTLWHEKRPVHLDSLHRQF' A
#
# COMPACT_ATOMS: atom_id res chain seq x y z
N MET A 1 8.41 -43.42 22.10
CA MET A 1 9.46 -42.70 21.34
C MET A 1 8.93 -41.58 20.43
N GLY A 2 7.67 -41.61 19.97
CA GLY A 2 7.13 -40.63 18.99
C GLY A 2 6.75 -39.24 19.53
N ASP A 3 6.59 -39.06 20.84
CA ASP A 3 6.10 -37.79 21.41
C ASP A 3 7.11 -36.65 21.34
N ARG A 4 8.41 -36.97 21.42
CA ARG A 4 9.51 -35.99 21.37
C ARG A 4 9.64 -35.39 19.96
N LEU A 5 9.52 -36.20 18.91
CA LEU A 5 9.51 -35.70 17.53
C LEU A 5 8.29 -34.81 17.26
N ARG A 6 7.11 -35.21 17.77
CA ARG A 6 5.89 -34.40 17.62
C ARG A 6 6.00 -33.04 18.33
N ALA A 7 6.61 -33.00 19.51
CA ALA A 7 6.86 -31.76 20.24
C ALA A 7 7.84 -30.85 19.50
N LEU A 8 8.95 -31.43 18.99
CA LEU A 8 9.96 -30.71 18.22
C LEU A 8 9.37 -30.13 16.92
N TRP A 9 8.58 -30.93 16.20
CA TRP A 9 7.87 -30.50 14.99
C TRP A 9 6.89 -29.35 15.26
N LYS A 10 6.12 -29.42 16.35
CA LYS A 10 5.22 -28.33 16.76
C LYS A 10 5.98 -27.06 17.10
N GLY A 11 7.15 -27.16 17.74
CA GLY A 11 8.04 -26.04 18.01
C GLY A 11 8.56 -25.41 16.72
N TRP A 12 9.08 -26.24 15.81
CA TRP A 12 9.55 -25.82 14.49
C TRP A 12 8.47 -25.12 13.68
N LEU A 13 7.25 -25.65 13.68
CA LEU A 13 6.13 -25.06 12.95
C LEU A 13 5.75 -23.66 13.48
N ARG A 14 5.88 -23.41 14.79
CA ARG A 14 5.66 -22.07 15.36
C ARG A 14 6.71 -21.07 14.86
N ILE A 15 7.97 -21.50 14.81
CA ILE A 15 9.09 -20.69 14.31
C ILE A 15 8.88 -20.40 12.82
N ALA A 16 8.58 -21.42 12.02
CA ALA A 16 8.32 -21.27 10.59
C ALA A 16 7.15 -20.29 10.30
N ARG A 17 6.08 -20.35 11.10
CA ARG A 17 4.96 -19.39 11.00
C ARG A 17 5.40 -17.97 11.35
N ALA A 18 6.16 -17.78 12.43
CA ALA A 18 6.66 -16.46 12.80
C ALA A 18 7.56 -15.86 11.71
N ILE A 19 8.46 -16.66 11.14
CA ILE A 19 9.32 -16.27 10.02
C ILE A 19 8.46 -15.91 8.80
N GLY A 20 7.45 -16.71 8.47
CA GLY A 20 6.53 -16.44 7.36
C GLY A 20 5.82 -15.09 7.48
N THR A 21 5.32 -14.76 8.67
CA THR A 21 4.67 -13.46 8.92
C THR A 21 5.65 -12.30 8.77
N VAL A 22 6.85 -12.42 9.34
CA VAL A 22 7.88 -11.38 9.23
C VAL A 22 8.34 -11.21 7.79
N ASN A 23 8.52 -12.31 7.05
CA ASN A 23 8.98 -12.28 5.68
C ASN A 23 8.06 -11.47 4.76
N THR A 24 6.73 -11.62 4.91
CA THR A 24 5.77 -10.84 4.11
C THR A 24 5.91 -9.34 4.37
N VAL A 25 6.04 -8.94 5.64
CA VAL A 25 6.23 -7.52 6.02
C VAL A 25 7.57 -7.00 5.49
N VAL A 26 8.65 -7.77 5.66
CA VAL A 26 9.98 -7.41 5.19
C VAL A 26 10.02 -7.26 3.67
N LEU A 27 9.47 -8.23 2.94
CA LEU A 27 9.42 -8.18 1.47
C LEU A 27 8.66 -6.95 0.97
N LEU A 28 7.48 -6.68 1.53
CA LEU A 28 6.69 -5.49 1.18
C LEU A 28 7.41 -4.19 1.55
N THR A 29 8.10 -4.17 2.68
CA THR A 29 8.87 -2.99 3.14
C THR A 29 10.01 -2.70 2.17
N VAL A 30 10.80 -3.72 1.82
CA VAL A 30 11.91 -3.60 0.86
C VAL A 30 11.40 -3.16 -0.51
N LEU A 31 10.34 -3.79 -1.02
CA LEU A 31 9.74 -3.43 -2.31
C LEU A 31 9.25 -1.98 -2.31
N TYR A 32 8.53 -1.58 -1.26
CA TYR A 32 8.05 -0.20 -1.12
C TYR A 32 9.21 0.79 -1.12
N TRP A 33 10.26 0.49 -0.36
CA TRP A 33 11.40 1.39 -0.22
C TRP A 33 12.29 1.44 -1.48
N LEU A 34 12.34 0.37 -2.28
CA LEU A 34 13.11 0.34 -3.53
C LEU A 34 12.35 0.86 -4.75
N VAL A 35 11.02 0.84 -4.73
CA VAL A 35 10.21 1.25 -5.89
C VAL A 35 9.40 2.50 -5.59
N VAL A 36 8.55 2.46 -4.56
CA VAL A 36 7.60 3.53 -4.26
C VAL A 36 8.31 4.75 -3.70
N ALA A 37 9.22 4.57 -2.75
CA ALA A 37 9.97 5.68 -2.14
C ALA A 37 10.83 6.46 -3.16
N PRO A 38 11.67 5.83 -4.01
CA PRO A 38 12.43 6.57 -5.01
C PRO A 38 11.53 7.16 -6.10
N LEU A 39 10.43 6.50 -6.48
CA LEU A 39 9.46 7.11 -7.39
C LEU A 39 8.88 8.40 -6.80
N GLY A 40 8.49 8.40 -5.53
CA GLY A 40 8.04 9.59 -4.81
C GLY A 40 9.11 10.67 -4.74
N LEU A 41 10.37 10.29 -4.52
CA LEU A 41 11.51 11.23 -4.53
C LEU A 41 11.72 11.85 -5.91
N ILE A 42 11.68 11.05 -6.98
CA ILE A 42 11.80 11.52 -8.37
C ILE A 42 10.65 12.50 -8.69
N LEU A 43 9.41 12.16 -8.35
CA LEU A 43 8.26 13.04 -8.57
C LEU A 43 8.40 14.36 -7.80
N ARG A 44 8.91 14.29 -6.56
CA ARG A 44 9.21 15.47 -5.74
C ARG A 44 10.29 16.35 -6.36
N LEU A 45 11.37 15.75 -6.89
CA LEU A 45 12.43 16.47 -7.59
C LEU A 45 11.94 17.12 -8.89
N LEU A 46 11.01 16.47 -9.60
CA LEU A 46 10.36 17.02 -10.79
C LEU A 46 9.27 18.06 -10.47
N GLY A 47 9.03 18.37 -9.20
CA GLY A 47 8.00 19.31 -8.76
C GLY A 47 6.56 18.83 -8.99
N LYS A 48 6.37 17.55 -9.33
CA LYS A 48 5.05 16.96 -9.58
C LYS A 48 4.46 16.47 -8.27
N ASP A 49 3.26 16.96 -7.94
CA ASP A 49 2.47 16.47 -6.81
C ASP A 49 1.16 15.85 -7.32
N PRO A 50 1.22 14.64 -7.92
CA PRO A 50 0.03 14.01 -8.52
C PRO A 50 -1.04 13.66 -7.47
N LEU A 51 -0.64 13.45 -6.22
CA LEU A 51 -1.58 13.20 -5.11
C LEU A 51 -2.04 14.49 -4.41
N ARG A 52 -1.57 15.67 -4.84
CA ARG A 52 -1.86 16.97 -4.19
C ARG A 52 -1.66 16.90 -2.67
N LEU A 53 -0.62 16.19 -2.24
CA LEU A 53 -0.27 15.98 -0.84
C LEU A 53 0.11 17.30 -0.13
N ARG A 54 0.55 18.30 -0.89
CA ARG A 54 0.81 19.64 -0.37
C ARG A 54 -0.54 20.30 -0.02
N ARG A 55 -0.76 20.55 1.27
CA ARG A 55 -1.89 21.35 1.74
C ARG A 55 -1.84 22.73 1.09
N GLY A 56 -2.83 23.02 0.26
CA GLY A 56 -3.10 24.38 -0.21
C GLY A 56 -3.68 25.25 0.90
N PRO A 57 -3.93 26.54 0.64
CA PRO A 57 -4.55 27.45 1.61
C PRO A 57 -6.00 27.07 1.96
N GLU A 58 -6.62 26.17 1.22
CA GLU A 58 -7.98 25.70 1.48
C GLU A 58 -8.03 24.73 2.67
N ARG A 59 -8.97 24.98 3.61
CA ARG A 59 -9.19 24.11 4.78
C ARG A 59 -9.85 22.78 4.41
N THR A 60 -10.38 22.65 3.20
CA THR A 60 -11.18 21.52 2.75
C THR A 60 -10.55 20.85 1.52
N LEU A 61 -10.77 19.54 1.39
CA LEU A 61 -10.35 18.75 0.22
C LEU A 61 -11.42 18.75 -0.88
N TRP A 62 -12.43 19.61 -0.79
CA TRP A 62 -13.51 19.68 -1.76
C TRP A 62 -12.98 20.22 -3.08
N HIS A 63 -13.29 19.52 -4.18
CA HIS A 63 -13.04 20.02 -5.52
C HIS A 63 -14.37 20.21 -6.21
N GLU A 64 -14.50 21.34 -6.88
CA GLU A 64 -15.67 21.65 -7.69
C GLU A 64 -15.76 20.59 -8.80
N LYS A 65 -16.80 19.76 -8.74
CA LYS A 65 -17.07 18.79 -9.81
C LYS A 65 -17.42 19.61 -11.05
N ARG A 66 -16.78 19.29 -12.18
CA ARG A 66 -17.20 19.83 -13.47
C ARG A 66 -18.69 19.51 -13.66
N PRO A 67 -19.50 20.47 -14.15
CA PRO A 67 -20.91 20.24 -14.39
C PRO A 67 -21.06 19.09 -15.39
N VAL A 68 -21.65 17.99 -14.92
CA VAL A 68 -21.99 16.85 -15.78
C VAL A 68 -23.24 17.25 -16.56
N HIS A 69 -23.17 17.23 -17.89
CA HIS A 69 -24.35 17.41 -18.74
C HIS A 69 -25.31 16.25 -18.48
N LEU A 70 -26.51 16.54 -17.97
CA LEU A 70 -27.52 15.54 -17.60
C LEU A 70 -27.91 14.65 -18.80
N ASP A 71 -27.81 15.18 -20.02
CA ASP A 71 -28.04 14.46 -21.28
C ASP A 71 -27.07 13.30 -21.51
N SER A 72 -25.91 13.31 -20.84
CA SER A 72 -24.91 12.23 -20.93
C SER A 72 -25.26 11.00 -20.10
N LEU A 73 -26.18 11.11 -19.14
CA LEU A 73 -26.59 10.01 -18.26
C LEU A 73 -27.56 9.04 -18.95
N HIS A 74 -28.29 9.50 -19.97
CA HIS A 74 -29.19 8.66 -20.76
C HIS A 74 -28.48 7.60 -21.61
N ARG A 75 -27.14 7.61 -21.71
CA ARG A 75 -26.34 6.61 -22.45
C ARG A 75 -25.72 5.52 -21.56
N GLN A 76 -25.99 5.53 -20.25
CA GLN A 76 -25.37 4.61 -19.29
C GLN A 76 -26.23 3.38 -18.96
N PHE A 77 -27.48 3.36 -19.43
CA PHE A 77 -28.41 2.22 -19.35
C PHE A 77 -28.86 1.85 -20.76
#